data_AF-A0A0U3EAC5-F1
#
_entry.id   AF-A0A0U3EAC5-F1
#
_cell.length_a   1.000
_cell.length_b   1.000
_cell.length_c   1.000
_cell.angle_alpha   90.00
_cell.angle_beta   90.00
_cell.angle_gamma   90.00
#
_symmetry.space_group_name_H-M   'P 1'
#
loop_
_entity.id
_entity.type
_entity.pdbx_description
1 polymer ?
#
loop_
_entity_poly.entity_id
_entity_poly.type
_entity_poly.pdbx_seq_one_letter_code
_entity_poly.pdbx_strand_id
1 'polypeptide(L)'
;MDMFRGKKHFTEFQESNPTLSNHVLSQTLKYMEEMELIKKEKSELKTRNKTSYILLEKGLKTNKILYELSVFSLNELECSKLKKDIKNEILENYTESLNI
;
A
#
# COMPACT_ATOMS: atom_id res chain seq x y z
N MET A 1 1.15 -0.41 3.20
CA MET A 1 -0.01 0.45 3.52
C MET A 1 -0.07 1.75 2.72
N ASP A 2 0.99 2.17 2.03
CA ASP A 2 1.08 3.53 1.48
C ASP A 2 -0.09 3.97 0.59
N MET A 3 -0.42 3.18 -0.44
CA MET A 3 -1.56 3.49 -1.32
C MET A 3 -2.92 3.41 -0.62
N PHE A 4 -3.07 2.47 0.31
CA PHE A 4 -4.28 2.33 1.13
C PHE A 4 -4.49 3.52 2.07
N ARG A 5 -3.41 4.23 2.41
CA ARG A 5 -3.41 5.46 3.23
C ARG A 5 -3.37 6.75 2.40
N GLY A 6 -3.71 6.67 1.12
CA GLY A 6 -3.89 7.85 0.26
C GLY A 6 -2.63 8.42 -0.38
N LYS A 7 -1.46 7.79 -0.23
CA LYS A 7 -0.25 8.16 -1.00
C LYS A 7 -0.46 7.76 -2.46
N LYS A 8 -0.15 8.67 -3.37
CA LYS A 8 -0.46 8.56 -4.80
C LYS A 8 0.75 8.80 -5.69
N HIS A 9 1.79 9.45 -5.20
CA HIS A 9 2.93 9.88 -6.01
C HIS A 9 4.17 9.01 -5.75
N PHE A 10 5.00 8.87 -6.78
CA PHE A 10 6.23 8.09 -6.71
C PHE A 10 7.13 8.52 -5.55
N THR A 11 7.29 9.83 -5.36
CA THR A 11 8.11 10.41 -4.28
C THR A 11 7.56 10.06 -2.90
N GLU A 12 6.24 10.06 -2.72
CA GLU A 12 5.62 9.69 -1.44
C GLU A 12 5.90 8.23 -1.09
N PHE A 13 5.90 7.31 -2.07
CA PHE A 13 6.26 5.92 -1.85
C PHE A 13 7.74 5.75 -1.49
N GLN A 14 8.62 6.52 -2.14
CA GLN A 14 10.05 6.50 -1.88
C GLN A 14 10.40 7.07 -0.50
N GLU A 15 9.80 8.18 -0.10
CA GLU A 15 9.98 8.79 1.22
C GLU A 15 9.54 7.87 2.36
N SER A 16 8.51 7.06 2.10
CA SER A 16 7.96 6.11 3.05
C SER A 16 8.78 4.83 3.19
N ASN A 17 9.62 4.54 2.19
CA ASN A 17 10.43 3.34 2.12
C ASN A 17 11.84 3.72 1.64
N PRO A 18 12.65 4.41 2.47
CA PRO A 18 13.92 4.99 2.05
C PRO A 18 14.97 3.96 1.57
N THR A 19 14.79 2.68 1.90
CA THR A 19 15.64 1.58 1.45
C THR A 19 15.19 0.98 0.11
N LEU A 20 14.02 1.34 -0.39
CA LEU A 20 13.48 0.86 -1.66
C LEU A 20 14.13 1.62 -2.83
N SER A 21 14.76 0.90 -3.76
CA SER A 21 15.38 1.53 -4.92
C SER A 21 14.35 2.01 -5.93
N ASN A 22 14.68 3.08 -6.65
CA ASN A 22 13.83 3.63 -7.72
C ASN A 22 13.52 2.60 -8.81
N HIS A 23 14.49 1.73 -9.11
CA HIS A 23 14.30 0.67 -10.10
C HIS A 23 13.26 -0.34 -9.65
N VAL A 24 13.37 -0.86 -8.42
CA VAL A 24 12.41 -1.82 -7.87
C VAL A 24 11.03 -1.20 -7.75
N LEU A 25 10.91 0.01 -7.19
CA LEU A 25 9.63 0.71 -7.11
C LEU A 25 8.97 0.89 -8.48
N SER A 26 9.75 1.27 -9.50
CA SER A 26 9.24 1.42 -10.87
C SER A 26 8.72 0.09 -11.45
N GLN A 27 9.46 -1.01 -11.25
CA GLN A 27 9.05 -2.34 -11.70
C GLN A 27 7.80 -2.81 -10.97
N THR A 28 7.72 -2.61 -9.65
CA THR A 28 6.56 -2.97 -8.85
C THR A 28 5.31 -2.22 -9.30
N LEU A 29 5.39 -0.90 -9.48
CA LEU A 29 4.26 -0.10 -9.95
C LEU A 29 3.80 -0.52 -11.35
N LYS A 30 4.74 -0.81 -12.25
CA LYS A 30 4.43 -1.32 -13.60
C LYS A 30 3.71 -2.67 -13.52
N TYR A 31 4.24 -3.60 -12.73
CA TYR A 31 3.61 -4.91 -12.53
C TYR A 31 2.21 -4.80 -11.93
N MET A 32 2.02 -3.94 -10.91
CA MET A 32 0.70 -3.71 -10.31
C MET A 32 -0.30 -3.11 -11.32
N GLU A 33 0.16 -2.26 -12.23
CA GLU A 33 -0.65 -1.72 -13.32
C GLU A 33 -1.03 -2.81 -14.34
N GLU A 34 -0.06 -3.64 -14.76
CA GLU A 34 -0.29 -4.78 -15.67
C GLU A 34 -1.28 -5.80 -15.08
N MET A 35 -1.27 -5.97 -13.75
CA MET A 35 -2.18 -6.86 -13.04
C MET A 35 -3.53 -6.21 -12.71
N GLU A 36 -3.80 -5.00 -13.17
CA GLU A 36 -5.04 -4.24 -12.92
C GLU A 36 -5.33 -4.02 -11.42
N LEU A 37 -4.27 -3.95 -10.61
CA LEU A 37 -4.39 -3.61 -9.19
C LEU A 37 -4.42 -2.09 -9.01
N ILE A 38 -3.69 -1.37 -9.85
CA ILE A 38 -3.63 0.08 -9.86
C ILE A 38 -3.79 0.62 -11.28
N LYS A 39 -4.07 1.92 -11.38
CA LYS A 39 -4.04 2.69 -12.62
C LYS A 39 -3.09 3.87 -12.46
N LYS A 40 -2.24 4.10 -13.47
CA LYS A 40 -1.43 5.31 -13.57
C LYS A 40 -2.23 6.41 -14.25
N GLU A 41 -2.39 7.54 -13.57
CA GLU A 41 -3.04 8.73 -14.11
C GLU A 41 -2.03 9.86 -14.29
N LYS A 42 -2.12 10.56 -15.42
CA LYS A 42 -1.33 11.76 -15.70
C LYS A 42 -2.25 12.96 -15.60
N SER A 43 -1.85 13.97 -14.83
CA SER A 43 -2.57 15.25 -14.82
C SER A 43 -2.46 15.93 -16.19
N GLU A 44 -3.59 16.36 -16.75
CA GLU A 44 -3.66 17.11 -18.01
C GLU A 44 -3.29 18.59 -17.87
N LEU A 45 -3.09 19.07 -16.63
CA LEU A 45 -2.70 20.45 -16.36
C LEU A 45 -1.25 20.67 -16.79
N LYS A 46 -1.07 21.40 -17.90
CA LYS A 46 0.20 21.74 -18.58
C LYS A 46 1.33 22.25 -17.66
N THR A 47 1.01 22.73 -16.46
CA THR A 47 1.98 23.35 -15.54
C THR A 47 2.58 22.39 -14.51
N ARG A 48 2.02 21.19 -14.32
CA ARG A 48 2.60 20.16 -13.45
C ARG A 48 2.26 18.78 -13.98
N ASN A 49 3.22 18.13 -14.64
CA ASN A 49 3.19 16.71 -15.01
C ASN A 49 3.20 15.83 -13.73
N LYS A 50 2.11 15.87 -12.95
CA LYS A 50 1.94 15.02 -11.78
C LYS A 50 1.35 13.69 -12.24
N THR A 51 2.16 12.65 -12.09
CA THR A 51 1.71 11.27 -12.21
C THR A 51 1.19 10.81 -10.85
N SER A 52 0.01 10.22 -10.83
CA SER A 52 -0.57 9.57 -9.65
C SER A 52 -0.90 8.11 -9.93
N TYR A 53 -0.88 7.30 -8.89
CA TYR A 53 -1.21 5.88 -8.92
C TYR A 53 -2.43 5.67 -8.00
N ILE A 54 -3.47 5.04 -8.53
CA ILE A 54 -4.75 4.87 -7.82
C ILE A 54 -5.09 3.39 -7.80
N LEU A 55 -5.52 2.87 -6.64
CA LEU A 55 -6.02 1.50 -6.52
C LEU A 55 -7.31 1.32 -7.31
N LEU A 56 -7.36 0.25 -8.10
CA LEU A 56 -8.59 -0.24 -8.71
C LEU A 56 -9.34 -1.13 -7.73
N GLU A 57 -10.59 -1.49 -8.05
CA GLU A 57 -11.42 -2.36 -7.20
C GLU A 57 -10.71 -3.68 -6.86
N LYS A 58 -10.03 -4.28 -7.84
CA LYS A 58 -9.21 -5.49 -7.66
C LYS A 58 -8.07 -5.26 -6.66
N GLY A 59 -7.38 -4.12 -6.76
CA GLY A 59 -6.33 -3.72 -5.82
C GLY A 59 -6.88 -3.50 -4.41
N LEU A 60 -8.03 -2.83 -4.27
CA LEU A 60 -8.68 -2.60 -2.97
C LEU A 60 -9.02 -3.91 -2.26
N LYS A 61 -9.49 -4.92 -2.99
CA LYS A 61 -9.81 -6.25 -2.44
C LYS A 61 -8.60 -6.95 -1.81
N THR A 62 -7.37 -6.62 -2.20
CA THR A 62 -6.17 -7.21 -1.59
C THR A 62 -5.98 -6.82 -0.13
N ASN A 63 -6.58 -5.70 0.33
CA ASN A 63 -6.46 -5.26 1.71
C ASN A 63 -7.01 -6.29 2.71
N LYS A 64 -8.09 -7.01 2.35
CA LYS A 64 -8.65 -8.08 3.18
C LYS A 64 -7.66 -9.22 3.39
N ILE A 65 -6.94 -9.59 2.34
CA ILE A 65 -5.93 -10.65 2.40
C ILE A 65 -4.75 -10.21 3.28
N LEU A 66 -4.30 -8.96 3.14
CA LEU A 66 -3.22 -8.41 3.96
C LEU A 66 -3.60 -8.33 5.44
N TYR A 67 -4.85 -8.00 5.75
CA TYR A 67 -5.37 -8.01 7.12
C TYR A 67 -5.33 -9.42 7.72
N GLU A 68 -5.93 -10.41 7.06
CA GLU A 68 -5.96 -11.79 7.56
C GLU A 68 -4.55 -12.36 7.74
N LEU A 69 -3.65 -12.08 6.80
CA LEU A 69 -2.24 -12.49 6.92
C LEU A 69 -1.55 -11.82 8.12
N SER A 70 -1.89 -10.55 8.40
CA SER A 70 -1.36 -9.82 9.55
C SER A 70 -1.89 -10.39 10.86
N VAL A 71 -3.18 -10.70 10.94
CA VAL A 71 -3.79 -11.38 12.11
C VAL A 71 -3.09 -12.71 12.37
N PHE A 72 -2.96 -13.54 11.34
CA PHE A 72 -2.33 -14.86 11.45
C PHE A 72 -0.86 -14.77 11.90
N SER A 73 -0.07 -13.91 11.27
CA SER A 73 1.35 -13.76 11.60
C SER A 73 1.59 -13.17 12.99
N LEU A 74 0.75 -12.22 13.44
CA LEU A 74 0.93 -11.55 14.72
C LEU A 74 0.37 -12.33 15.91
N ASN A 75 -0.75 -13.03 15.73
CA ASN A 75 -1.48 -13.65 16.84
C ASN A 75 -1.32 -15.17 16.90
N GLU A 76 -1.27 -15.85 15.75
CA GLU A 76 -1.24 -17.33 15.71
C GLU A 76 0.19 -17.87 15.66
N LEU A 77 1.05 -17.27 14.83
CA LEU A 77 2.45 -17.69 14.70
C LEU A 77 3.41 -17.00 15.67
N GLU A 78 2.95 -15.92 16.32
CA GLU A 78 3.79 -15.03 17.13
C GLU A 78 5.11 -14.64 16.42
N CYS A 79 5.06 -14.40 15.10
CA CYS A 79 6.26 -14.12 14.29
C CYS A 79 7.02 -12.86 14.73
N SER A 80 6.46 -12.09 15.67
CA SER A 80 7.10 -10.92 16.25
C SER A 80 6.87 -10.86 17.77
N LYS A 81 7.92 -10.47 18.51
CA LYS A 81 7.84 -10.14 19.94
C LYS A 81 7.26 -8.74 20.19
N LEU A 82 6.36 -8.28 19.31
CA LEU A 82 5.75 -6.97 19.44
C LEU A 82 4.82 -6.94 20.65
N LYS A 83 4.79 -5.79 21.33
CA LYS A 83 3.83 -5.54 22.41
C LYS A 83 2.40 -5.59 21.85
N LYS A 84 1.44 -5.99 22.69
CA LYS A 84 0.03 -6.12 22.32
C LYS A 84 -0.53 -4.82 21.71
N ASP A 85 -0.18 -3.68 22.27
CA ASP A 85 -0.66 -2.37 21.80
C ASP A 85 -0.21 -2.06 20.37
N ILE A 86 1.03 -2.44 20.02
CA ILE A 86 1.57 -2.27 18.66
C ILE A 86 0.89 -3.23 17.68
N LYS A 87 0.60 -4.46 18.12
CA LYS A 87 -0.17 -5.41 17.29
C LYS A 87 -1.55 -4.85 16.97
N ASN A 88 -2.24 -4.30 17.98
CA ASN A 88 -3.55 -3.69 17.82
C ASN A 88 -3.51 -2.49 16.86
N GLU A 89 -2.53 -1.60 17.01
CA GLU A 89 -2.36 -0.46 16.11
C GLU A 89 -2.19 -0.90 14.65
N ILE A 90 -1.40 -1.94 14.39
CA ILE A 90 -1.22 -2.48 13.03
C ILE A 90 -2.57 -2.98 12.46
N LEU A 91 -3.34 -3.71 13.27
CA LEU A 91 -4.63 -4.25 12.84
C LEU A 91 -5.66 -3.13 12.60
N GLU A 92 -5.78 -2.16 13.52
CA GLU A 92 -6.67 -1.00 13.41
C GLU A 92 -6.43 -0.23 12.11
N ASN A 93 -5.16 -0.01 11.76
CA ASN A 93 -4.79 0.65 10.52
C ASN A 93 -5.30 -0.07 9.26
N TYR A 94 -5.36 -1.42 9.28
CA TYR A 94 -5.93 -2.18 8.17
C TYR A 94 -7.45 -2.06 8.14
N THR A 95 -8.12 -2.07 9.30
CA THR A 95 -9.57 -1.89 9.44
C THR A 95 -10.03 -0.53 8.91
N GLU A 96 -9.34 0.55 9.27
CA GLU A 96 -9.62 1.90 8.74
C GLU A 96 -9.52 1.95 7.21
N SER A 97 -8.55 1.22 6.64
CA SER A 97 -8.34 1.13 5.19
C SER A 97 -9.34 0.18 4.49
N LEU A 98 -10.08 -0.64 5.25
CA LEU A 98 -11.04 -1.62 4.73
C LEU A 98 -12.45 -1.04 4.56
N ASN A 99 -12.77 0.13 5.13
CA ASN A 99 -14.15 0.61 5.30
C ASN A 99 -15.07 -0.48 5.90
N ILE A 100 -14.57 -1.26 6.87
CA ILE A 100 -15.34 -2.26 7.64
C ILE A 100 -15.43 -1.75 9.08
#